data_AF-A0A9X1K001-F1
#
_entry.id   AF-A0A9X1K001-F1
#
_cell.length_a   1.000
_cell.length_b   1.000
_cell.length_c   1.000
_cell.angle_alpha   90.00
_cell.angle_beta   90.00
_cell.angle_gamma   90.00
#
_symmetry.space_group_name_H-M   'P 1'
#
loop_
_entity.id
_entity.type
_entity.pdbx_description
1 polymer ?
#
loop_
_entity_poly.entity_id
_entity_poly.type
_entity_poly.pdbx_seq_one_letter_code
_entity_poly.pdbx_strand_id
1 'polypeptide(L)'
;MSDPYFFGYGSLVNTKSHAYPDPRPATLNGWRRAWVATPRFGVVLLTGVQAPGHSIKGLIAAVPGADWAALDARESGYSRVAASHAVDHDHPQRPDIAVYSVAPENRLERDSHMILLSYLDVVVQGFHEVFGEAGVQGFFDTTDGWETPILDDRADPVYPRHQQLTSDQTALVDGHLDRLSAQVKQRHEAPLPPEF
;
A
#
# COMPACT_ATOMS: atom_id res chain seq x y z
N MET A 1 12.20 -26.06 -8.21
CA MET A 1 10.98 -25.29 -7.88
C MET A 1 11.22 -23.87 -8.33
N SER A 2 10.23 -23.22 -8.93
CA SER A 2 10.29 -21.79 -9.26
C SER A 2 10.12 -20.98 -7.99
N ASP A 3 10.70 -19.77 -7.95
CA ASP A 3 10.51 -18.86 -6.81
C ASP A 3 9.02 -18.48 -6.67
N PRO A 4 8.49 -18.40 -5.43
CA PRO A 4 7.16 -17.85 -5.21
C PRO A 4 7.19 -16.33 -5.33
N TYR A 5 6.00 -15.72 -5.37
CA TYR A 5 5.81 -14.29 -5.57
C TYR A 5 4.96 -13.71 -4.44
N PHE A 6 5.10 -12.42 -4.16
CA PHE A 6 4.08 -11.69 -3.41
C PHE A 6 3.27 -10.81 -4.36
N PHE A 7 2.06 -10.42 -3.94
CA PHE A 7 1.27 -9.37 -4.58
C PHE A 7 1.25 -8.14 -3.66
N GLY A 8 1.85 -7.05 -4.14
CA GLY A 8 1.84 -5.73 -3.50
C GLY A 8 0.72 -4.86 -4.05
N TYR A 9 0.01 -4.15 -3.17
CA TYR A 9 -1.07 -3.21 -3.53
C TYR A 9 -0.93 -1.83 -2.87
N GLY A 10 0.14 -1.63 -2.09
CA GLY A 10 0.52 -0.40 -1.42
C GLY A 10 1.93 0.02 -1.80
N SER A 11 2.80 0.31 -0.82
CA SER A 11 4.17 0.77 -1.12
C SER A 11 5.01 -0.25 -1.87
N LEU A 12 4.68 -1.54 -1.75
CA LEU A 12 5.30 -2.62 -2.54
C LEU A 12 5.03 -2.51 -4.06
N VAL A 13 4.11 -1.66 -4.52
CA VAL A 13 3.99 -1.34 -5.96
C VAL A 13 5.14 -0.45 -6.41
N ASN A 14 5.69 0.38 -5.50
CA ASN A 14 6.84 1.21 -5.78
C ASN A 14 8.14 0.40 -5.66
N THR A 15 8.71 0.04 -6.81
CA THR A 15 9.94 -0.75 -6.90
C THR A 15 11.17 -0.04 -6.32
N LYS A 16 11.13 1.28 -6.11
CA LYS A 16 12.18 2.02 -5.38
C LYS A 16 12.17 1.74 -3.87
N SER A 17 11.08 1.18 -3.35
CA SER A 17 10.94 0.85 -1.93
C SER A 17 11.51 -0.53 -1.56
N HIS A 18 11.99 -1.33 -2.52
CA HIS A 18 12.50 -2.68 -2.29
C HIS A 18 13.47 -3.17 -3.39
N ALA A 19 14.04 -4.36 -3.21
CA ALA A 19 14.96 -4.98 -4.18
C ALA A 19 14.46 -6.32 -4.75
N TYR A 20 13.19 -6.69 -4.53
CA TYR A 20 12.64 -7.94 -5.08
C TYR A 20 12.63 -7.94 -6.62
N PRO A 21 13.13 -9.00 -7.26
CA PRO A 21 13.28 -9.07 -8.72
C PRO A 21 11.99 -9.49 -9.43
N ASP A 22 12.02 -9.41 -10.77
CA ASP A 22 10.93 -9.70 -11.70
C ASP A 22 9.58 -9.03 -11.33
N PRO A 23 9.55 -7.70 -11.10
CA PRO A 23 8.32 -6.98 -10.85
C PRO A 23 7.42 -6.96 -12.09
N ARG A 24 6.16 -7.36 -11.94
CA ARG A 24 5.17 -7.41 -13.02
C ARG A 24 3.83 -6.79 -12.59
N PRO A 25 3.22 -5.94 -13.42
CA PRO A 25 1.85 -5.48 -13.17
C PRO A 25 0.88 -6.65 -13.04
N ALA A 26 -0.02 -6.57 -12.06
CA ALA A 26 -0.99 -7.62 -11.80
C ALA A 26 -2.32 -7.04 -11.27
N THR A 27 -3.36 -7.86 -11.28
CA THR A 27 -4.68 -7.53 -10.73
C THR A 27 -5.09 -8.58 -9.72
N LEU A 28 -5.48 -8.17 -8.51
CA LEU A 28 -6.04 -9.05 -7.48
C LEU A 28 -7.56 -8.93 -7.48
N ASN A 29 -8.24 -10.04 -7.78
CA ASN A 29 -9.70 -10.15 -7.88
C ASN A 29 -10.34 -10.59 -6.56
N GLY A 30 -11.53 -10.05 -6.27
CA GLY A 30 -12.26 -10.30 -5.02
C GLY A 30 -11.78 -9.46 -3.85
N TRP A 31 -11.07 -8.35 -4.10
CA TRP A 31 -10.51 -7.50 -3.06
C TRP A 31 -10.73 -6.01 -3.34
N ARG A 32 -10.76 -5.23 -2.26
CA ARG A 32 -10.61 -3.76 -2.23
C ARG A 32 -9.44 -3.39 -1.32
N ARG A 33 -9.06 -2.11 -1.32
CA ARG A 33 -8.13 -1.54 -0.34
C ARG A 33 -8.90 -0.75 0.71
N ALA A 34 -8.38 -0.69 1.91
CA ALA A 34 -8.87 0.21 2.95
C ALA A 34 -7.71 0.75 3.80
N TRP A 35 -7.85 1.99 4.25
CA TRP A 35 -7.04 2.55 5.32
C TRP A 35 -7.59 2.09 6.68
N VAL A 36 -6.75 1.44 7.51
CA VAL A 36 -7.15 0.88 8.81
C VAL A 36 -6.15 1.24 9.90
N ALA A 37 -6.67 1.64 11.07
CA ALA A 37 -5.85 1.81 12.26
C ALA A 37 -5.56 0.44 12.91
N THR A 38 -4.37 0.32 13.51
CA THR A 38 -3.98 -0.87 14.28
C THR A 38 -3.37 -0.42 15.61
N PRO A 39 -3.49 -1.21 16.69
CA PRO A 39 -2.92 -0.84 17.99
C PRO A 39 -1.39 -0.84 18.02
N ARG A 40 -0.72 -1.35 16.98
CA ARG A 40 0.70 -1.69 17.01
C ARG A 40 1.64 -0.54 16.65
N PHE A 41 1.20 0.39 15.80
CA PHE A 41 2.14 1.29 15.11
C PHE A 41 1.88 2.78 15.30
N GLY A 42 0.79 3.16 15.96
CA GLY A 42 0.46 4.59 16.09
C GLY A 42 0.04 5.27 14.77
N VAL A 43 -0.08 4.52 13.67
CA VAL A 43 -0.41 5.03 12.33
C VAL A 43 -1.46 4.15 11.64
N VAL A 44 -2.04 4.71 10.59
CA VAL A 44 -3.00 4.04 9.73
C VAL A 44 -2.27 3.32 8.60
N LEU A 45 -2.60 2.04 8.42
CA LEU A 45 -2.03 1.16 7.43
C LEU A 45 -2.97 0.99 6.24
N LEU A 46 -2.42 0.80 5.04
CA LEU A 46 -3.19 0.36 3.88
C LEU A 46 -3.30 -1.17 3.91
N THR A 47 -4.50 -1.72 3.83
CA THR A 47 -4.72 -3.17 3.81
C THR A 47 -5.63 -3.61 2.67
N GLY A 48 -5.44 -4.84 2.19
CA GLY A 48 -6.43 -5.54 1.38
C GLY A 48 -7.61 -6.01 2.24
N VAL A 49 -8.83 -5.88 1.71
CA VAL A 49 -10.07 -6.38 2.31
C VAL A 49 -10.81 -7.23 1.27
N GLN A 50 -11.31 -8.40 1.70
CA GLN A 50 -12.12 -9.26 0.84
C GLN A 50 -13.40 -8.52 0.42
N ALA A 51 -13.64 -8.49 -0.89
CA ALA A 51 -14.74 -7.78 -1.52
C ALA A 51 -15.11 -8.48 -2.84
N PRO A 52 -16.00 -9.51 -2.79
CA PRO A 52 -16.44 -10.22 -3.98
C PRO A 52 -16.97 -9.27 -5.06
N GLY A 53 -16.59 -9.52 -6.33
CA GLY A 53 -16.99 -8.67 -7.47
C GLY A 53 -16.14 -7.41 -7.67
N HIS A 54 -15.17 -7.13 -6.80
CA HIS A 54 -14.21 -6.03 -6.96
C HIS A 54 -12.83 -6.54 -7.36
N SER A 55 -11.97 -5.62 -7.82
CA SER A 55 -10.57 -5.92 -8.07
C SER A 55 -9.70 -4.69 -7.79
N ILE A 56 -8.43 -4.94 -7.51
CA ILE A 56 -7.42 -3.90 -7.32
C ILE A 56 -6.18 -4.19 -8.18
N LYS A 57 -5.64 -3.14 -8.79
CA LYS A 57 -4.32 -3.20 -9.44
C LYS A 57 -3.22 -3.23 -8.40
N GLY A 58 -2.14 -3.91 -8.72
CA GLY A 58 -0.94 -4.03 -7.91
C GLY A 58 0.22 -4.61 -8.72
N LEU A 59 1.21 -5.13 -8.02
CA LEU A 59 2.44 -5.64 -8.61
C LEU A 59 2.79 -6.97 -7.98
N ILE A 60 3.14 -7.98 -8.79
CA ILE A 60 3.81 -9.17 -8.27
C ILE A 60 5.32 -9.03 -8.42
N ALA A 61 6.08 -9.56 -7.47
CA ALA A 61 7.54 -9.69 -7.58
C ALA A 61 8.01 -10.97 -6.89
N ALA A 62 9.10 -11.54 -7.40
CA ALA A 62 9.62 -12.82 -6.96
C ALA A 62 10.25 -12.72 -5.57
N VAL A 63 10.19 -13.81 -4.81
CA VAL A 63 10.83 -14.00 -3.51
C VAL A 63 11.90 -15.08 -3.67
N PRO A 64 13.15 -14.69 -3.96
CA PRO A 64 14.22 -15.63 -4.29
C PRO A 64 14.43 -16.68 -3.21
N GLY A 65 14.50 -17.95 -3.60
CA GLY A 65 14.72 -19.06 -2.68
C GLY A 65 13.59 -19.27 -1.66
N ALA A 66 12.42 -18.64 -1.87
CA ALA A 66 11.33 -18.57 -0.91
C ALA A 66 11.77 -17.99 0.45
N ASP A 67 12.72 -17.05 0.46
CA ASP A 67 13.13 -16.34 1.69
C ASP A 67 12.10 -15.29 2.10
N TRP A 68 11.06 -15.78 2.77
CA TRP A 68 9.98 -14.94 3.28
C TRP A 68 10.34 -14.16 4.53
N ALA A 69 11.42 -14.51 5.23
CA ALA A 69 11.71 -13.93 6.55
C ALA A 69 11.92 -12.42 6.48
N ALA A 70 12.63 -11.95 5.45
CA ALA A 70 12.84 -10.52 5.22
C ALA A 70 11.54 -9.78 4.89
N LEU A 71 10.64 -10.39 4.11
CA LEU A 71 9.37 -9.78 3.74
C LEU A 71 8.38 -9.78 4.91
N ASP A 72 8.33 -10.87 5.68
CA ASP A 72 7.50 -10.97 6.89
C ASP A 72 7.94 -9.95 7.95
N ALA A 73 9.25 -9.70 8.10
CA ALA A 73 9.75 -8.66 8.99
C ALA A 73 9.35 -7.25 8.53
N ARG A 74 9.42 -6.98 7.21
CA ARG A 74 8.98 -5.71 6.62
C ARG A 74 7.48 -5.48 6.78
N GLU A 75 6.69 -6.50 6.50
CA GLU A 75 5.21 -6.48 6.55
C GLU A 75 4.70 -6.90 7.94
N SER A 76 5.49 -6.62 8.99
CA SER A 76 5.10 -6.85 10.38
C SER A 76 3.75 -6.18 10.65
N GLY A 77 2.81 -6.93 11.25
CA GLY A 77 1.45 -6.48 11.52
C GLY A 77 0.41 -6.90 10.47
N TYR A 78 0.87 -7.51 9.37
CA TYR A 78 0.01 -8.17 8.39
C TYR A 78 0.09 -9.70 8.52
N SER A 79 -0.99 -10.37 8.11
CA SER A 79 -1.02 -11.82 7.88
C SER A 79 -0.70 -12.10 6.43
N ARG A 80 0.20 -13.04 6.17
CA ARG A 80 0.48 -13.55 4.83
C ARG A 80 -0.59 -14.56 4.41
N VAL A 81 -1.31 -14.28 3.33
CA VAL A 81 -2.46 -15.06 2.85
C VAL A 81 -2.17 -15.55 1.43
N ALA A 82 -2.49 -16.82 1.13
CA ALA A 82 -2.37 -17.35 -0.23
C ALA A 82 -3.37 -16.67 -1.18
N ALA A 83 -2.89 -16.26 -2.36
CA ALA A 83 -3.67 -15.50 -3.33
C ALA A 83 -3.50 -15.98 -4.78
N SER A 84 -2.78 -17.08 -5.03
CA SER A 84 -2.46 -17.58 -6.39
C SER A 84 -3.66 -17.68 -7.32
N HIS A 85 -4.84 -18.07 -6.81
CA HIS A 85 -6.06 -18.23 -7.62
C HIS A 85 -6.81 -16.92 -7.90
N ALA A 86 -6.45 -15.84 -7.22
CA ALA A 86 -7.14 -14.55 -7.30
C ALA A 86 -6.33 -13.50 -8.08
N VAL A 87 -5.06 -13.76 -8.39
CA VAL A 87 -4.17 -12.81 -9.05
C VAL A 87 -4.03 -13.12 -10.54
N ASP A 88 -4.43 -12.16 -11.38
CA ASP A 88 -4.17 -12.18 -12.81
C ASP A 88 -2.88 -11.44 -13.13
N HIS A 89 -2.01 -12.06 -13.93
CA HIS A 89 -0.70 -11.54 -14.30
C HIS A 89 -0.21 -12.13 -15.64
N ASP A 90 0.83 -11.53 -16.23
CA ASP A 90 1.41 -11.98 -17.50
C ASP A 90 2.54 -13.01 -17.38
N HIS A 91 2.94 -13.37 -16.14
CA HIS A 91 4.02 -14.32 -15.91
C HIS A 91 3.72 -15.67 -16.61
N PRO A 92 4.69 -16.25 -17.37
CA PRO A 92 4.46 -17.41 -18.24
C PRO A 92 4.14 -18.70 -17.47
N GLN A 93 4.53 -18.76 -16.21
CA GLN A 93 4.17 -19.83 -15.28
C GLN A 93 3.12 -19.33 -14.28
N ARG A 94 2.47 -20.24 -13.56
CA ARG A 94 1.56 -19.93 -12.44
C ARG A 94 2.30 -20.13 -11.10
N PRO A 95 3.08 -19.14 -10.61
CA PRO A 95 3.77 -19.28 -9.33
C PRO A 95 2.77 -19.26 -8.17
N ASP A 96 3.24 -19.72 -7.00
CA ASP A 96 2.54 -19.45 -5.75
C ASP A 96 2.64 -17.96 -5.42
N ILE A 97 1.51 -17.33 -5.12
CA ILE A 97 1.42 -15.90 -4.82
C ILE A 97 0.84 -15.71 -3.44
N ALA A 98 1.48 -14.87 -2.62
CA ALA A 98 0.97 -14.45 -1.33
C ALA A 98 0.64 -12.96 -1.30
N VAL A 99 -0.37 -12.57 -0.51
CA VAL A 99 -0.73 -11.18 -0.24
C VAL A 99 -0.71 -10.95 1.27
N TYR A 100 -0.21 -9.80 1.70
CA TYR A 100 -0.23 -9.40 3.11
C TYR A 100 -1.52 -8.62 3.39
N SER A 101 -2.26 -8.96 4.44
CA SER A 101 -3.48 -8.23 4.84
C SER A 101 -3.57 -8.15 6.37
N VAL A 102 -3.97 -7.00 6.90
CA VAL A 102 -4.23 -6.85 8.34
C VAL A 102 -5.45 -7.69 8.70
N ALA A 103 -5.28 -8.66 9.59
CA ALA A 103 -6.37 -9.53 10.05
C ALA A 103 -7.50 -8.68 10.68
N PRO A 104 -8.79 -8.96 10.41
CA PRO A 104 -9.92 -8.18 10.92
C PRO A 104 -9.88 -7.91 12.43
N GLU A 105 -9.46 -8.90 13.22
CA GLU A 105 -9.32 -8.84 14.68
C GLU A 105 -8.22 -7.89 15.17
N ASN A 106 -7.30 -7.48 14.30
CA ASN A 106 -6.21 -6.55 14.61
C ASN A 106 -6.51 -5.11 14.18
N ARG A 107 -7.71 -4.84 13.65
CA ARG A 107 -8.15 -3.52 13.20
C ARG A 107 -8.91 -2.80 14.30
N LEU A 108 -8.77 -1.48 14.36
CA LEU A 108 -9.53 -0.62 15.27
C LEU A 108 -10.68 0.07 14.53
N GLU A 109 -11.86 0.11 15.15
CA GLU A 109 -13.07 0.72 14.54
C GLU A 109 -13.07 2.25 14.57
N ARG A 110 -12.49 2.85 15.62
CA ARG A 110 -12.34 4.31 15.76
C ARG A 110 -11.02 4.61 16.44
N ASP A 111 -10.29 5.55 15.87
CA ASP A 111 -8.98 5.93 16.36
C ASP A 111 -8.65 7.38 16.00
N SER A 112 -7.66 7.94 16.68
CA SER A 112 -7.03 9.22 16.39
C SER A 112 -5.82 9.11 15.45
N HIS A 113 -5.39 7.89 15.12
CA HIS A 113 -4.30 7.65 14.16
C HIS A 113 -4.61 8.25 12.79
N MET A 114 -3.54 8.63 12.09
CA MET A 114 -3.61 9.29 10.79
C MET A 114 -2.84 8.50 9.74
N ILE A 115 -3.20 8.71 8.48
CA ILE A 115 -2.41 8.26 7.33
C ILE A 115 -1.20 9.19 7.22
N LEU A 116 0.01 8.65 7.12
CA LEU A 116 1.19 9.47 6.82
C LEU A 116 1.17 9.89 5.35
N LEU A 117 1.28 11.19 5.07
CA LEU A 117 1.32 11.67 3.69
C LEU A 117 2.56 11.16 2.95
N SER A 118 3.70 11.07 3.63
CA SER A 118 4.90 10.44 3.11
C SER A 118 4.73 8.96 2.76
N TYR A 119 3.82 8.24 3.43
CA TYR A 119 3.46 6.87 3.04
C TYR A 119 2.58 6.87 1.78
N LEU A 120 1.54 7.71 1.75
CA LEU A 120 0.68 7.86 0.58
C LEU A 120 1.48 8.26 -0.67
N ASP A 121 2.43 9.18 -0.54
CA ASP A 121 3.30 9.64 -1.61
C ASP A 121 4.08 8.48 -2.25
N VAL A 122 4.63 7.56 -1.44
CA VAL A 122 5.33 6.36 -1.95
C VAL A 122 4.39 5.46 -2.73
N VAL A 123 3.16 5.25 -2.23
CA VAL A 123 2.15 4.44 -2.90
C VAL A 123 1.79 5.06 -4.25
N VAL A 124 1.43 6.34 -4.26
CA VAL A 124 1.01 7.06 -5.48
C VAL A 124 2.15 7.11 -6.50
N GLN A 125 3.39 7.36 -6.08
CA GLN A 125 4.53 7.32 -7.00
C GLN A 125 4.67 5.94 -7.66
N GLY A 126 4.53 4.85 -6.91
CA GLY A 126 4.57 3.49 -7.47
C GLY A 126 3.45 3.24 -8.48
N PHE A 127 2.21 3.62 -8.14
CA PHE A 127 1.08 3.49 -9.07
C PHE A 127 1.25 4.35 -10.33
N HIS A 128 1.78 5.56 -10.19
CA HIS A 128 2.07 6.43 -11.32
C HIS A 128 3.14 5.83 -12.24
N GLU A 129 4.23 5.30 -11.68
CA GLU A 129 5.32 4.70 -12.47
C GLU A 129 4.89 3.43 -13.20
N VAL A 130 4.05 2.59 -12.59
CA VAL A 130 3.64 1.30 -13.17
C VAL A 130 2.42 1.44 -14.09
N PHE A 131 1.49 2.34 -13.78
CA PHE A 131 0.16 2.39 -14.40
C PHE A 131 -0.26 3.79 -14.90
N GLY A 132 0.59 4.81 -14.75
CA GLY A 132 0.28 6.19 -15.10
C GLY A 132 -0.82 6.82 -14.23
N GLU A 133 -1.27 8.00 -14.62
CA GLU A 133 -2.33 8.76 -13.90
C GLU A 133 -3.64 7.96 -13.74
N ALA A 134 -4.04 7.21 -14.77
CA ALA A 134 -5.22 6.35 -14.68
C ALA A 134 -5.09 5.26 -13.60
N GLY A 135 -3.86 4.78 -13.35
CA GLY A 135 -3.56 3.87 -12.25
C GLY A 135 -3.69 4.54 -10.88
N VAL A 136 -3.22 5.77 -10.75
CA VAL A 136 -3.37 6.57 -9.54
C VAL A 136 -4.83 6.86 -9.25
N GLN A 137 -5.60 7.32 -10.24
CA GLN A 137 -7.04 7.51 -10.09
C GLN A 137 -7.73 6.21 -9.65
N GLY A 138 -7.42 5.09 -10.32
CA GLY A 138 -7.95 3.78 -9.93
C GLY A 138 -7.57 3.37 -8.51
N PHE A 139 -6.36 3.72 -8.03
CA PHE A 139 -5.97 3.52 -6.64
C PHE A 139 -6.89 4.27 -5.67
N PHE A 140 -7.11 5.57 -5.89
CA PHE A 140 -8.00 6.36 -5.03
C PHE A 140 -9.46 5.86 -5.08
N ASP A 141 -9.99 5.58 -6.27
CA ASP A 141 -11.41 5.21 -6.47
C ASP A 141 -11.77 3.82 -5.92
N THR A 142 -10.78 2.95 -5.72
CA THR A 142 -10.95 1.57 -5.20
C THR A 142 -10.41 1.38 -3.78
N THR A 143 -10.04 2.48 -3.12
CA THR A 143 -9.57 2.49 -1.74
C THR A 143 -10.62 3.12 -0.85
N ASP A 144 -10.97 2.44 0.23
CA ASP A 144 -11.90 2.89 1.26
C ASP A 144 -11.15 3.53 2.45
N GLY A 145 -11.86 4.24 3.32
CA GLY A 145 -11.28 4.83 4.53
C GLY A 145 -10.65 6.22 4.36
N TRP A 146 -10.99 6.95 3.29
CA TRP A 146 -10.47 8.30 3.01
C TRP A 146 -10.99 9.38 3.97
N GLU A 147 -12.01 9.08 4.78
CA GLU A 147 -12.45 9.92 5.90
C GLU A 147 -11.41 10.00 7.03
N THR A 148 -10.40 9.12 7.01
CA THR A 148 -9.30 9.12 7.96
C THR A 148 -8.40 10.35 7.74
N PRO A 149 -8.09 11.13 8.79
CA PRO A 149 -7.19 12.28 8.65
C PRO A 149 -5.80 11.86 8.16
N ILE A 150 -5.18 12.76 7.40
CA ILE A 150 -3.85 12.58 6.82
C ILE A 150 -2.90 13.56 7.52
N LEU A 151 -1.77 13.06 8.00
CA LEU A 151 -0.71 13.88 8.56
C LEU A 151 0.25 14.29 7.45
N ASP A 152 0.35 15.59 7.17
CA ASP A 152 1.38 16.15 6.31
C ASP A 152 2.72 16.15 7.05
N ASP A 153 3.49 15.09 6.80
CA ASP A 153 4.83 14.87 7.32
C ASP A 153 5.92 15.06 6.27
N ARG A 154 5.62 15.63 5.09
CA ARG A 154 6.56 15.73 3.96
C ARG A 154 7.86 16.46 4.29
N ALA A 155 7.81 17.46 5.17
CA ALA A 155 8.99 18.23 5.56
C ALA A 155 9.99 17.43 6.42
N ASP A 156 9.52 16.39 7.12
CA ASP A 156 10.34 15.53 7.97
C ASP A 156 9.76 14.10 7.99
N PRO A 157 9.84 13.36 6.87
CA PRO A 157 9.05 12.14 6.65
C PRO A 157 9.19 11.10 7.76
N VAL A 158 8.07 10.65 8.29
CA VAL A 158 8.03 9.57 9.30
C VAL A 158 8.10 8.21 8.63
N TYR A 159 7.55 8.06 7.41
CA TYR A 159 7.58 6.77 6.72
C TYR A 159 9.03 6.37 6.39
N PRO A 160 9.55 5.22 6.88
CA PRO A 160 10.96 4.87 6.75
C PRO A 160 11.40 4.61 5.30
N ARG A 161 10.45 4.36 4.40
CA ARG A 161 10.70 4.11 2.97
C ARG A 161 10.21 5.26 2.09
N HIS A 162 10.02 6.45 2.64
CA HIS A 162 9.62 7.64 1.89
C HIS A 162 10.50 7.84 0.66
N GLN A 163 9.91 8.39 -0.39
CA GLN A 163 10.60 8.71 -1.64
C GLN A 163 10.49 10.21 -1.88
N GLN A 164 11.47 10.77 -2.58
CA GLN A 164 11.34 12.12 -3.12
C GLN A 164 10.41 12.08 -4.33
N LEU A 165 9.41 12.95 -4.33
CA LEU A 165 8.49 13.14 -5.44
C LEU A 165 8.95 14.33 -6.29
N THR A 166 8.64 14.27 -7.58
CA THR A 166 8.71 15.46 -8.44
C THR A 166 7.54 16.41 -8.13
N SER A 167 7.62 17.66 -8.58
CA SER A 167 6.52 18.62 -8.46
C SER A 167 5.21 18.08 -9.01
N ASP A 168 5.28 17.38 -10.14
CA ASP A 168 4.09 16.86 -10.83
C ASP A 168 3.48 15.68 -10.06
N GLN A 169 4.33 14.82 -9.46
CA GLN A 169 3.87 13.74 -8.60
C GLN A 169 3.23 14.27 -7.31
N THR A 170 3.83 15.30 -6.69
CA THR A 170 3.25 15.97 -5.53
C THR A 170 1.90 16.59 -5.87
N ALA A 171 1.80 17.33 -6.97
CA ALA A 171 0.55 17.93 -7.43
C ALA A 171 -0.52 16.88 -7.76
N LEU A 172 -0.12 15.71 -8.28
CA LEU A 172 -1.04 14.60 -8.54
C LEU A 172 -1.62 14.04 -7.26
N VAL A 173 -0.81 13.82 -6.21
CA VAL A 173 -1.30 13.41 -4.89
C VAL A 173 -2.27 14.46 -4.34
N ASP A 174 -1.86 15.71 -4.32
CA ASP A 174 -2.62 16.80 -3.71
C ASP A 174 -3.96 17.02 -4.43
N GLY A 175 -3.97 16.97 -5.77
CA GLY A 175 -5.20 17.08 -6.55
C GLY A 175 -6.20 15.95 -6.28
N HIS A 176 -5.73 14.72 -6.02
CA HIS A 176 -6.62 13.62 -5.62
C HIS A 176 -7.13 13.76 -4.19
N LEU A 177 -6.32 14.28 -3.27
CA LEU A 177 -6.74 14.59 -1.90
C LEU A 177 -7.79 15.69 -1.88
N ASP A 178 -7.59 16.77 -2.65
CA ASP A 178 -8.54 17.86 -2.80
C ASP A 178 -9.87 17.38 -3.39
N ARG A 179 -9.81 16.55 -4.44
CA ARG A 179 -11.00 15.94 -5.07
C ARG A 179 -11.83 15.13 -4.06
N LEU A 180 -11.16 14.44 -3.12
CA LEU A 180 -11.82 13.67 -2.07
C LEU A 180 -12.23 14.54 -0.87
N SER A 181 -11.85 15.83 -0.85
CA SER A 181 -11.98 16.70 0.32
C SER A 181 -11.35 16.07 1.56
N ALA A 182 -10.18 15.44 1.40
CA ALA A 182 -9.49 14.75 2.47
C ALA A 182 -9.03 15.73 3.57
N GLN A 183 -9.05 15.26 4.82
CA GLN A 183 -8.65 16.08 5.97
C GLN A 183 -7.13 16.01 6.16
N VAL A 184 -6.40 16.96 5.57
CA VAL A 184 -4.94 17.07 5.74
C VAL A 184 -4.63 17.96 6.94
N LYS A 185 -3.85 17.44 7.90
CA LYS A 185 -3.39 18.13 9.10
C LYS A 185 -1.89 18.35 9.05
N GLN A 186 -1.45 19.50 9.52
CA GLN A 186 -0.03 19.83 9.55
C GLN A 186 0.67 19.09 10.70
N ARG A 187 1.95 18.74 10.52
CA ARG A 187 2.74 17.98 11.51
C ARG A 187 2.66 18.54 12.94
N HIS A 188 2.63 19.86 13.09
CA HIS A 188 2.60 20.53 14.40
C HIS A 188 1.23 20.46 15.10
N GLU A 189 0.20 19.95 14.41
CA GLU A 189 -1.18 19.83 14.91
C GLU A 189 -1.48 18.43 15.48
N ALA A 190 -0.55 17.47 15.38
CA ALA A 190 -0.76 16.09 15.79
C ALA A 190 0.48 15.46 16.47
N PRO A 191 0.30 14.58 17.46
CA PRO A 191 1.40 13.81 18.03
C PRO A 191 1.96 12.84 16.98
N LEU A 192 3.29 12.71 16.95
CA LEU A 192 3.96 11.72 16.09
C LEU A 192 3.74 10.30 16.63
N PRO A 193 3.64 9.30 15.75
CA PRO A 193 3.57 7.91 16.16
C PRO A 193 4.86 7.47 16.87
N PRO A 194 4.77 6.60 17.90
CA PRO A 194 5.94 6.03 18.55
C PRO A 194 6.60 5.00 17.62
N GLU A 195 7.62 5.44 16.87
CA GLU A 195 8.48 4.65 15.97
C GLU A 195 7.75 3.76 14.95
N PHE A 196 7.67 4.23 13.69
CA PHE A 196 7.12 3.50 12.54
C PHE A 196 8.19 2.96 11.59
#